data_AF-M3CRG2-F1
#
_entry.id   AF-M3CRG2-F1
#
_cell.length_a   1.000
_cell.length_b   1.000
_cell.length_c   1.000
_cell.angle_alpha   90.00
_cell.angle_beta   90.00
_cell.angle_gamma   90.00
#
_symmetry.space_group_name_H-M   'P 1'
#
loop_
_entity.id
_entity.type
_entity.pdbx_description
1 polymer ?
#
loop_
_entity_poly.entity_id
_entity_poly.type
_entity_poly.pdbx_seq_one_letter_code
_entity_poly.pdbx_strand_id
1 'polypeptide(L)'
;MKFYFWFLPILIFVLRCATYSTFSYSQFEQEKLVNLSGVSSNKLSLLTTRYLKSNDLYDKFEESPLVVIYDLDYELMANKSRNLAYYLSELCYFTGNSLDMEDPQFAKMYASALVYSYTYLFDKKANPTPDPFSAEFRFALFTYNRSLAQLVRFD
;
A
#
# COMPACT_ATOMS: atom_id res chain seq x y z
N MET A 1 -54.23 -16.68 -4.27
CA MET A 1 -52.91 -17.17 -4.75
C MET A 1 -52.34 -16.15 -5.72
N LYS A 2 -51.05 -15.81 -5.53
CA LYS A 2 -50.09 -15.35 -6.54
C LYS A 2 -50.43 -14.07 -7.33
N PHE A 3 -50.06 -12.88 -6.83
CA PHE A 3 -49.82 -11.73 -7.74
C PHE A 3 -48.78 -10.69 -7.24
N TYR A 4 -48.22 -10.83 -6.04
CA TYR A 4 -47.24 -9.86 -5.51
C TYR A 4 -45.76 -10.24 -5.70
N PHE A 5 -45.47 -11.39 -6.31
CA PHE A 5 -44.09 -11.91 -6.39
C PHE A 5 -43.30 -11.44 -7.63
N TRP A 6 -43.89 -10.60 -8.48
CA TRP A 6 -43.27 -10.23 -9.77
C TRP A 6 -42.73 -8.79 -9.85
N PHE A 7 -43.00 -7.95 -8.84
CA PHE A 7 -42.49 -6.56 -8.81
C PHE A 7 -41.16 -6.40 -8.05
N LEU A 8 -40.76 -7.40 -7.27
CA LEU A 8 -39.50 -7.38 -6.50
C LEU A 8 -38.22 -7.29 -7.36
N PRO A 9 -38.09 -7.99 -8.51
CA PRO A 9 -36.87 -7.92 -9.31
C PRO A 9 -36.71 -6.58 -10.03
N ILE A 10 -37.81 -5.87 -10.32
CA ILE A 10 -37.76 -4.56 -11.01
C ILE A 10 -37.20 -3.49 -10.08
N LEU A 11 -37.55 -3.51 -8.79
CA LEU A 11 -37.06 -2.54 -7.79
C LEU A 11 -35.54 -2.64 -7.55
N ILE A 12 -34.97 -3.85 -7.66
CA ILE A 12 -33.53 -4.09 -7.47
C ILE A 12 -32.70 -3.55 -8.66
N PHE A 13 -33.27 -3.52 -9.87
CA PHE A 13 -32.58 -3.02 -11.06
C PHE A 13 -32.44 -1.48 -11.09
N VAL A 14 -33.38 -0.73 -10.51
CA VAL A 14 -33.35 0.75 -10.56
C VAL A 14 -32.37 1.36 -9.54
N LEU A 15 -32.02 0.64 -8.47
CA LEU A 15 -31.10 1.10 -7.42
C LEU A 15 -29.62 0.85 -7.72
N ARG A 16 -29.26 0.34 -8.91
CA ARG A 16 -27.88 -0.04 -9.27
C ARG A 16 -27.12 0.98 -10.14
N CYS A 17 -27.57 2.22 -10.26
CA CYS A 17 -26.69 3.28 -10.76
C CYS A 17 -25.80 3.77 -9.63
N ALA A 18 -24.60 3.18 -9.51
CA ALA A 18 -23.53 3.76 -8.72
C ALA A 18 -23.19 5.14 -9.31
N THR A 19 -23.56 6.21 -8.62
CA THR A 19 -23.19 7.58 -9.01
C THR A 19 -21.70 7.76 -8.75
N TYR A 20 -20.90 7.70 -9.80
CA TYR A 20 -19.47 8.03 -9.71
C TYR A 20 -19.31 9.56 -9.84
N SER A 21 -18.81 10.18 -8.78
CA SER A 21 -18.39 11.59 -8.82
C SER A 21 -16.93 11.66 -9.27
N THR A 22 -16.64 12.50 -10.26
CA THR A 22 -15.27 12.80 -10.68
C THR A 22 -14.87 14.17 -10.16
N PHE A 23 -13.72 14.26 -9.50
CA PHE A 23 -13.12 15.55 -9.13
C PHE A 23 -12.11 15.96 -10.20
N SER A 24 -12.18 17.21 -10.68
CA SER A 24 -11.16 17.78 -11.55
C SER A 24 -10.07 18.46 -10.72
N TYR A 25 -8.82 18.06 -10.91
CA TYR A 25 -7.67 18.67 -10.26
C TYR A 25 -6.84 19.43 -11.29
N SER A 26 -6.20 20.52 -10.88
CA SER A 26 -5.18 21.20 -11.71
C SER A 26 -3.98 20.27 -11.96
N GLN A 27 -3.22 20.51 -13.02
CA GLN A 27 -2.04 19.69 -13.34
C GLN A 27 -1.06 19.64 -12.15
N PHE A 28 -0.81 20.78 -11.52
CA PHE A 28 0.08 20.88 -10.36
C PHE A 28 -0.40 20.04 -9.17
N GLU A 29 -1.70 20.05 -8.88
CA GLU A 29 -2.28 19.23 -7.81
C GLU A 29 -2.18 17.74 -8.12
N GLN A 30 -2.40 17.33 -9.37
CA GLN A 30 -2.25 15.94 -9.78
C GLN A 30 -0.80 15.47 -9.59
N GLU A 31 0.16 16.25 -10.07
CA GLU A 31 1.59 15.96 -9.89
C GLU A 31 1.95 15.86 -8.41
N LYS A 32 1.46 16.78 -7.58
CA LYS A 32 1.67 16.72 -6.13
C LYS A 32 1.12 15.43 -5.52
N LEU A 33 -0.12 15.06 -5.85
CA LEU A 33 -0.79 13.88 -5.30
C LEU A 33 -0.09 12.57 -5.70
N VAL A 34 0.37 12.45 -6.94
CA VAL A 34 1.09 11.26 -7.43
C VAL A 34 2.48 11.12 -6.77
N ASN A 35 3.07 12.23 -6.31
CA ASN A 35 4.37 12.25 -5.65
C ASN A 35 4.32 11.98 -4.13
N LEU A 36 3.14 11.80 -3.54
CA LEU A 36 2.99 11.49 -2.12
C LEU A 36 3.32 10.02 -1.85
N SER A 37 4.02 9.78 -0.74
CA SER A 37 4.33 8.45 -0.23
C SER A 37 4.35 8.45 1.31
N GLY A 38 4.45 7.24 1.89
CA GLY A 38 4.55 7.04 3.34
C GLY A 38 5.72 7.82 3.94
N VAL A 39 6.80 8.00 3.19
CA VAL A 39 7.98 8.77 3.60
C VAL A 39 7.76 10.28 3.50
N SER A 40 7.18 10.78 2.39
CA SER A 40 7.11 12.22 2.12
C SER A 40 5.94 12.93 2.80
N SER A 41 4.87 12.21 3.12
CA SER A 41 3.60 12.82 3.52
C SER A 41 2.88 12.14 4.68
N ASN A 42 3.50 11.10 5.25
CA ASN A 42 2.88 10.23 6.25
C ASN A 42 1.47 9.76 5.85
N LYS A 43 1.31 9.45 4.56
CA LYS A 43 0.13 8.85 3.94
C LYS A 43 0.63 7.82 2.93
N LEU A 44 -0.09 6.71 2.76
CA LEU A 44 0.24 5.74 1.73
C LEU A 44 0.25 6.39 0.35
N SER A 45 1.18 5.99 -0.50
CA SER A 45 1.18 6.40 -1.91
C SER A 45 -0.12 6.01 -2.60
N LEU A 46 -0.42 6.71 -3.70
CA LEU A 46 -1.55 6.35 -4.55
C LEU A 46 -1.42 4.91 -5.10
N LEU A 47 -0.19 4.44 -5.32
CA LEU A 47 0.10 3.11 -5.84
C LEU A 47 -0.29 2.02 -4.85
N THR A 48 0.19 2.13 -3.60
CA THR A 48 -0.15 1.19 -2.52
C THR A 48 -1.62 1.28 -2.15
N THR A 49 -2.19 2.50 -2.11
CA THR A 49 -3.63 2.69 -1.86
C THR A 49 -4.48 1.99 -2.91
N ARG A 50 -4.12 2.10 -4.19
CA ARG A 50 -4.83 1.40 -5.29
C ARG A 50 -4.72 -0.11 -5.14
N TYR A 51 -3.53 -0.63 -4.85
CA TYR A 51 -3.32 -2.06 -4.63
C TYR A 51 -4.17 -2.59 -3.47
N LEU A 52 -4.18 -1.91 -2.32
CA LEU A 52 -5.00 -2.31 -1.18
C LEU A 52 -6.49 -2.30 -1.52
N LYS A 53 -6.97 -1.28 -2.22
CA LYS A 53 -8.38 -1.16 -2.61
C LYS A 53 -8.79 -2.19 -3.65
N SER A 54 -7.93 -2.50 -4.62
CA SER A 54 -8.25 -3.50 -5.66
C SER A 54 -8.31 -4.93 -5.13
N ASN A 55 -7.74 -5.18 -3.94
CA ASN A 55 -7.69 -6.49 -3.31
C ASN A 55 -8.57 -6.58 -2.04
N ASP A 56 -9.44 -5.60 -1.79
CA ASP A 56 -10.29 -5.53 -0.59
C ASP A 56 -9.47 -5.63 0.74
N LEU A 57 -8.27 -5.06 0.73
CA LEU A 57 -7.35 -5.03 1.87
C LEU A 57 -7.29 -3.66 2.56
N TYR A 58 -7.82 -2.60 1.94
CA TYR A 58 -7.68 -1.24 2.46
C TYR A 58 -8.29 -1.07 3.86
N ASP A 59 -9.56 -1.44 4.03
CA ASP A 59 -10.24 -1.31 5.33
C ASP A 59 -9.63 -2.25 6.37
N LYS A 60 -9.20 -3.45 5.96
CA LYS A 60 -8.49 -4.41 6.83
C LYS A 60 -7.15 -3.87 7.31
N PHE A 61 -6.44 -3.15 6.46
CA PHE A 61 -5.16 -2.54 6.83
C PHE A 61 -5.34 -1.42 7.83
N GLU A 62 -6.39 -0.60 7.70
CA GLU A 62 -6.72 0.45 8.67
C GLU A 62 -7.09 -0.14 10.04
N GLU A 63 -7.79 -1.28 10.08
CA GLU A 63 -8.20 -1.95 11.32
C GLU A 63 -7.07 -2.78 11.95
N SER A 64 -6.32 -3.53 11.13
CA SER A 64 -5.36 -4.54 11.58
C SER A 64 -4.15 -4.60 10.64
N PRO A 65 -3.27 -3.57 10.67
CA PRO A 65 -2.18 -3.43 9.70
C PRO A 65 -1.20 -4.59 9.72
N LEU A 66 -0.88 -5.10 10.93
CA LEU A 66 0.06 -6.22 11.08
C LEU A 66 -0.44 -7.50 10.42
N VAL A 67 -1.74 -7.79 10.49
CA VAL A 67 -2.32 -8.99 9.87
C VAL A 67 -2.15 -8.92 8.35
N VAL A 68 -2.51 -7.78 7.76
CA VAL A 68 -2.35 -7.57 6.31
C VAL A 68 -0.89 -7.66 5.90
N ILE A 69 0.03 -7.08 6.68
CA ILE A 69 1.47 -7.17 6.40
C ILE A 69 1.95 -8.62 6.42
N TYR A 70 1.54 -9.43 7.40
CA TYR A 70 1.95 -10.85 7.47
C TYR A 70 1.37 -11.68 6.33
N ASP A 71 0.11 -11.47 5.95
CA ASP A 71 -0.52 -12.18 4.84
C ASP A 71 0.19 -11.85 3.51
N LEU A 72 0.52 -10.58 3.29
CA LEU A 72 1.25 -10.14 2.12
C LEU A 72 2.71 -10.60 2.11
N ASP A 73 3.38 -10.71 3.26
CA ASP A 73 4.73 -11.30 3.37
C ASP A 73 4.72 -12.76 2.92
N TYR A 74 3.72 -13.53 3.36
CA TYR A 74 3.55 -14.91 2.90
C TYR A 74 3.34 -14.99 1.38
N GLU A 75 2.53 -14.10 0.81
CA GLU A 75 2.34 -14.00 -0.63
C GLU A 75 3.64 -13.63 -1.37
N LEU A 76 4.44 -12.71 -0.81
CA LEU A 76 5.74 -12.32 -1.37
C LEU A 76 6.71 -13.51 -1.39
N MET A 77 6.75 -14.31 -0.32
CA MET A 77 7.60 -15.50 -0.27
C MET A 77 7.21 -16.53 -1.34
N ALA A 78 5.92 -16.69 -1.60
CA ALA A 78 5.41 -17.62 -2.62
C ALA A 78 5.69 -17.14 -4.05
N ASN A 79 5.41 -15.85 -4.33
CA ASN A 79 5.37 -15.33 -5.70
C ASN A 79 6.63 -14.55 -6.12
N LYS A 80 7.44 -14.09 -5.16
CA LYS A 80 8.64 -13.24 -5.38
C LYS A 80 8.36 -12.02 -6.25
N SER A 81 7.16 -11.46 -6.08
CA SER A 81 6.70 -10.28 -6.81
C SER A 81 7.44 -9.04 -6.35
N ARG A 82 8.12 -8.37 -7.28
CA ARG A 82 8.82 -7.11 -7.00
C ARG A 82 7.84 -6.02 -6.58
N ASN A 83 6.72 -5.90 -7.28
CA ASN A 83 5.70 -4.90 -6.96
C ASN A 83 5.17 -5.09 -5.53
N LEU A 84 4.97 -6.35 -5.13
CA LEU A 84 4.52 -6.67 -3.77
C LEU A 84 5.58 -6.28 -2.71
N ALA A 85 6.87 -6.49 -3.00
CA ALA A 85 7.94 -6.02 -2.14
C ALA A 85 7.91 -4.48 -1.95
N TYR A 86 7.59 -3.72 -3.01
CA TYR A 86 7.40 -2.28 -2.86
C TYR A 86 6.22 -1.95 -1.93
N TYR A 87 5.05 -2.53 -2.16
CA TYR A 87 3.88 -2.26 -1.32
C TYR A 87 4.15 -2.62 0.15
N LEU A 88 4.71 -3.80 0.42
CA LEU A 88 5.12 -4.21 1.76
C LEU A 88 6.12 -3.25 2.40
N SER A 89 7.08 -2.73 1.63
CA SER A 89 8.06 -1.77 2.15
C SER A 89 7.39 -0.48 2.64
N GLU A 90 6.42 0.03 1.88
CA GLU A 90 5.71 1.25 2.25
C GLU A 90 4.74 1.01 3.42
N LEU A 91 4.02 -0.12 3.43
CA LEU A 91 3.12 -0.48 4.53
C LEU A 91 3.88 -0.60 5.85
N CYS A 92 5.02 -1.31 5.84
CA CYS A 92 5.85 -1.45 7.04
C CYS A 92 6.39 -0.10 7.52
N TYR A 93 6.89 0.75 6.62
CA TYR A 93 7.37 2.09 6.99
C TYR A 93 6.23 2.95 7.57
N PHE A 94 5.06 2.92 6.95
CA PHE A 94 3.88 3.65 7.38
C PHE A 94 3.41 3.19 8.77
N THR A 95 3.28 1.88 8.98
CA THR A 95 2.93 1.32 10.30
C THR A 95 3.99 1.66 11.35
N GLY A 96 5.28 1.61 11.00
CA GLY A 96 6.37 2.02 11.88
C GLY A 96 6.28 3.47 12.34
N ASN A 97 5.81 4.39 11.49
CA ASN A 97 5.63 5.81 11.86
C ASN A 97 4.51 6.03 12.91
N SER A 98 3.60 5.07 13.06
CA SER A 98 2.49 5.14 14.02
C SER A 98 2.85 4.52 15.37
N LEU A 99 4.01 3.89 15.50
CA LEU A 99 4.46 3.22 16.71
C LEU A 99 5.41 4.12 17.52
N ASP A 100 5.37 3.98 18.84
CA ASP A 100 6.34 4.59 19.73
C ASP A 100 7.69 3.88 19.63
N MET A 101 8.79 4.61 19.81
CA MET A 101 10.15 4.06 19.70
C MET A 101 10.43 2.92 20.68
N GLU A 102 9.74 2.91 21.83
CA GLU A 102 9.85 1.89 22.87
C GLU A 102 9.09 0.60 22.53
N ASP A 103 8.19 0.64 21.54
CA ASP A 103 7.46 -0.55 21.07
C ASP A 103 8.44 -1.50 20.35
N PRO A 104 8.55 -2.77 20.73
CA PRO A 104 9.36 -3.75 20.02
C PRO A 104 9.02 -3.87 18.52
N GLN A 105 7.79 -3.55 18.13
CA GLN A 105 7.35 -3.51 16.73
C GLN A 105 7.94 -2.34 15.95
N PHE A 106 8.35 -1.24 16.60
CA PHE A 106 8.95 -0.08 15.93
C PHE A 106 10.18 -0.49 15.10
N ALA A 107 11.16 -1.11 15.76
CA ALA A 107 12.38 -1.56 15.10
C ALA A 107 12.07 -2.65 14.07
N LYS A 108 11.13 -3.55 14.37
CA LYS A 108 10.71 -4.61 13.44
C LYS A 108 10.12 -4.02 12.16
N MET A 109 9.23 -3.05 12.25
CA MET A 109 8.56 -2.43 11.10
C MET A 109 9.56 -1.68 10.21
N TYR A 110 10.48 -0.90 10.78
CA TYR A 110 11.52 -0.25 9.98
C TYR A 110 12.54 -1.23 9.40
N ALA A 111 12.89 -2.31 10.11
CA ALA A 111 13.75 -3.37 9.57
C ALA A 111 13.07 -4.09 8.41
N SER A 112 11.79 -4.45 8.53
CA SER A 112 11.00 -5.02 7.44
C SER A 112 10.90 -4.07 6.26
N ALA A 113 10.61 -2.78 6.48
CA ALA A 113 10.58 -1.77 5.43
C ALA A 113 11.92 -1.67 4.67
N LEU A 114 13.04 -1.72 5.39
CA LEU A 114 14.38 -1.74 4.82
C LEU A 114 14.60 -2.99 3.96
N VAL A 115 14.26 -4.17 4.47
CA VAL A 115 14.43 -5.44 3.75
C VAL A 115 13.58 -5.49 2.49
N TYR A 116 12.30 -5.14 2.56
CA TYR A 116 11.43 -5.20 1.37
C TYR A 116 11.78 -4.14 0.32
N SER A 117 12.18 -2.93 0.74
CA SER A 117 12.67 -1.92 -0.20
C SER A 117 14.00 -2.35 -0.84
N TYR A 118 14.89 -3.01 -0.10
CA TYR A 118 16.07 -3.65 -0.66
C TYR A 118 15.70 -4.72 -1.69
N THR A 119 14.75 -5.59 -1.39
CA THR A 119 14.25 -6.61 -2.33
C THR A 119 13.71 -5.95 -3.59
N TYR A 120 12.94 -4.88 -3.47
CA TYR A 120 12.46 -4.11 -4.61
C TYR A 120 13.61 -3.53 -5.46
N LEU A 121 14.63 -2.95 -4.83
CA LEU A 121 15.69 -2.21 -5.54
C LEU A 121 16.76 -3.14 -6.15
N PHE A 122 17.12 -4.21 -5.44
CA PHE A 122 18.39 -4.90 -5.67
C PHE A 122 18.28 -6.42 -5.85
N ASP A 123 17.21 -7.06 -5.38
CA ASP A 123 17.11 -8.53 -5.51
C ASP A 123 16.91 -8.91 -6.98
N LYS A 124 17.87 -9.62 -7.57
CA LYS A 124 17.82 -10.09 -8.96
C LYS A 124 16.78 -11.20 -9.20
N LYS A 125 16.29 -11.84 -8.14
CA LYS A 125 15.30 -12.93 -8.22
C LYS A 125 13.86 -12.42 -8.21
N ALA A 126 13.63 -11.18 -7.80
CA ALA A 126 12.31 -10.58 -7.81
C ALA A 126 11.88 -10.20 -9.24
N ASN A 127 10.61 -10.40 -9.58
CA ASN A 127 10.08 -10.11 -10.91
C ASN A 127 8.86 -9.17 -10.84
N PRO A 128 8.68 -8.26 -11.81
CA PRO A 128 9.53 -8.00 -12.99
C PRO A 128 10.85 -7.30 -12.62
N THR A 129 11.76 -7.08 -13.58
CA THR A 129 12.97 -6.24 -13.42
C THR A 129 12.58 -4.82 -12.97
N PRO A 130 13.33 -4.16 -12.07
CA PRO A 130 12.97 -2.82 -11.64
C PRO A 130 13.16 -1.84 -12.78
N ASP A 131 12.20 -0.93 -12.96
CA ASP A 131 12.34 0.23 -13.84
C ASP A 131 12.89 1.41 -13.03
N PRO A 132 14.12 1.88 -13.29
CA PRO A 132 14.72 3.01 -12.57
C PRO A 132 13.96 4.34 -12.73
N PHE A 133 13.12 4.46 -13.76
CA PHE A 133 12.33 5.67 -14.03
C PHE A 133 10.92 5.62 -13.43
N SER A 134 10.54 4.49 -12.83
CA SER A 134 9.25 4.34 -12.15
C SER A 134 9.19 5.15 -10.85
N ALA A 135 7.98 5.58 -10.49
CA ALA A 135 7.76 6.27 -9.21
C ALA A 135 8.04 5.34 -8.03
N GLU A 136 7.68 4.06 -8.17
CA GLU A 136 7.94 2.95 -7.26
C GLU A 136 9.43 2.86 -6.92
N PHE A 137 10.32 2.96 -7.91
CA PHE A 137 11.76 2.91 -7.67
C PHE A 137 12.26 4.06 -6.81
N ARG A 138 11.83 5.28 -7.12
CA ARG A 138 12.17 6.46 -6.32
C ARG A 138 11.61 6.35 -4.90
N PHE A 139 10.37 5.89 -4.74
CA PHE A 139 9.75 5.74 -3.42
C PHE A 139 10.38 4.61 -2.60
N ALA A 140 10.72 3.48 -3.21
CA ALA A 140 11.46 2.41 -2.58
C ALA A 140 12.84 2.89 -2.11
N LEU A 141 13.54 3.70 -2.91
CA LEU A 141 14.82 4.30 -2.52
C LEU A 141 14.69 5.24 -1.31
N PHE A 142 13.66 6.07 -1.28
CA PHE A 142 13.38 6.92 -0.11
C PHE A 142 13.05 6.08 1.12
N THR A 143 12.25 5.03 0.95
CA THR A 143 11.87 4.12 2.04
C THR A 143 13.09 3.39 2.59
N TYR A 144 13.97 2.89 1.72
CA TYR A 144 15.22 2.24 2.09
C TYR A 144 16.10 3.17 2.94
N ASN A 145 16.43 4.36 2.39
CA ASN A 145 17.32 5.30 3.06
C ASN A 145 16.73 5.80 4.38
N ARG A 146 15.42 6.06 4.43
CA ARG A 146 14.78 6.60 5.62
C ARG A 146 14.59 5.54 6.70
N SER A 147 14.26 4.30 6.33
CA SER A 147 14.17 3.18 7.28
C SER A 147 15.51 2.91 7.93
N LEU A 148 16.60 2.89 7.15
CA LEU A 148 17.95 2.76 7.67
C LEU A 148 18.28 3.87 8.68
N ALA A 149 17.94 5.11 8.35
CA ALA A 149 18.15 6.23 9.26
C ALA A 149 17.34 6.12 10.56
N GLN A 150 16.15 5.52 10.56
CA GLN A 150 15.39 5.30 11.79
C GLN A 150 16.00 4.20 12.66
N LEU A 151 16.49 3.12 12.06
CA LEU A 151 17.15 2.04 12.79
C LEU A 151 18.44 2.50 13.46
N VAL A 152 19.25 3.31 12.77
CA VAL A 152 20.47 3.91 13.33
C VAL A 152 20.16 4.86 14.50
N ARG A 153 18.95 5.43 14.57
CA ARG A 153 18.52 6.28 15.70
C ARG A 153 17.99 5.49 16.89
N PHE A 154 17.63 4.23 16.68
CA PHE A 154 17.11 3.34 17.72
C PHE A 154 18.25 2.67 18.51
N ASP A 155 19.39 2.39 17.85
CA ASP A 155 20.64 1.92 18.49
C ASP A 155 21.26 2.97 19.43
#